data_AF-R7VDZ4-F1
#
_entry.id   AF-R7VDZ4-F1
#
_cell.length_a   1.000
_cell.length_b   1.000
_cell.length_c   1.000
_cell.angle_alpha   90.00
_cell.angle_beta   90.00
_cell.angle_gamma   90.00
#
_symmetry.space_group_name_H-M   'P 1'
#
loop_
_entity.id
_entity.type
_entity.pdbx_description
1 polymer ?
#
loop_
_entity_poly.entity_id
_entity_poly.type
_entity_poly.pdbx_seq_one_letter_code
_entity_poly.pdbx_strand_id
1 'polypeptide(L)'
;MPTVCPSTHFSCSDGLCLLEQHVCDGEPDCPLGDDEQDCRDCHVKPKNASLQFRCAMSGRCISLSKVCDCYDDCGDGSDEM
;
A
#
# COMPACT_ATOMS: atom_id res chain seq x y z
N MET A 1 -7.74 19.06 -23.49
CA MET A 1 -8.41 19.10 -22.19
C MET A 1 -7.46 18.42 -21.23
N PRO A 2 -6.82 19.09 -20.26
CA PRO A 2 -5.94 18.39 -19.34
C PRO A 2 -6.78 17.48 -18.44
N THR A 3 -6.51 16.17 -18.48
CA THR A 3 -7.10 15.19 -17.57
C THR A 3 -6.50 15.40 -16.19
N VAL A 4 -6.99 16.42 -15.49
CA VAL A 4 -6.64 16.69 -14.11
C VAL A 4 -7.45 15.70 -13.27
N CYS A 5 -6.80 14.65 -12.79
CA CYS A 5 -7.42 13.78 -11.79
C CYS A 5 -7.77 14.63 -10.55
N PRO A 6 -8.90 14.34 -9.87
CA PRO A 6 -9.20 14.96 -8.59
C PRO A 6 -8.03 14.73 -7.63
N SER A 7 -7.77 15.65 -6.70
CA SER A 7 -6.62 15.59 -5.78
C SER A 7 -6.54 14.32 -4.92
N THR A 8 -7.61 13.53 -4.86
CA THR A 8 -7.74 12.26 -4.11
C THR A 8 -7.62 11.02 -5.00
N HIS A 9 -7.12 11.19 -6.22
CA HIS A 9 -7.00 10.12 -7.21
C HIS A 9 -5.57 10.06 -7.72
N PHE A 10 -5.07 8.85 -7.88
CA PHE A 10 -3.78 8.60 -8.49
C PHE A 10 -3.91 8.65 -10.00
N SER A 11 -2.99 9.37 -10.65
CA SER A 11 -2.92 9.42 -12.10
C SER A 11 -1.96 8.35 -12.61
N CYS A 12 -2.48 7.36 -13.31
CA CYS A 12 -1.66 6.42 -14.07
C CYS A 12 -0.86 7.15 -15.15
N SER A 13 0.26 6.54 -15.57
CA SER A 13 1.08 7.02 -16.69
C SER A 13 0.31 7.17 -18.02
N ASP A 14 -0.80 6.43 -18.19
CA ASP A 14 -1.69 6.53 -19.36
C ASP A 14 -2.75 7.65 -19.24
N GLY A 15 -2.85 8.30 -18.07
CA GLY A 15 -3.85 9.34 -17.77
C GLY A 15 -5.16 8.81 -17.19
N LEU A 16 -5.22 7.51 -16.83
CA LEU A 16 -6.32 6.92 -16.06
C LEU A 16 -6.25 7.42 -14.61
N CYS A 17 -7.41 7.75 -14.01
CA CYS A 17 -7.48 8.18 -12.62
C CYS A 17 -8.03 7.04 -11.75
N LEU A 18 -7.24 6.60 -10.78
CA LEU A 18 -7.62 5.58 -9.81
C LEU A 18 -7.93 6.21 -8.46
N LEU A 19 -8.83 5.59 -7.71
CA LEU A 19 -9.07 5.98 -6.32
C LEU A 19 -7.84 5.63 -5.49
N GLU A 20 -7.50 6.40 -4.45
CA GLU A 20 -6.41 6.02 -3.52
C GLU A 20 -6.55 4.61 -2.94
N GLN A 21 -7.77 4.08 -2.86
CA GLN A 21 -8.04 2.71 -2.38
C GLN A 21 -7.69 1.61 -3.39
N HIS A 22 -7.44 1.97 -4.66
CA HIS A 22 -7.02 1.12 -5.79
C HIS A 22 -5.53 1.35 -6.11
N VAL A 23 -4.83 2.08 -5.24
CA VAL A 23 -3.40 2.36 -5.38
C VAL A 23 -2.73 1.54 -4.32
N CYS A 24 -1.83 0.65 -4.72
CA CYS A 24 -1.22 -0.29 -3.80
C CYS A 24 -2.28 -1.10 -3.03
N ASP A 25 -3.27 -1.60 -3.75
CA ASP A 25 -4.30 -2.49 -3.20
C ASP A 25 -4.00 -3.97 -3.51
N GLY A 26 -2.93 -4.20 -4.28
CA GLY A 26 -2.46 -5.51 -4.71
C GLY A 26 -3.05 -5.97 -6.06
N GLU A 27 -3.87 -5.14 -6.71
CA GLU A 27 -4.40 -5.38 -8.05
C GLU A 27 -3.92 -4.27 -9.01
N PRO A 28 -3.32 -4.62 -10.16
CA PRO A 28 -2.91 -3.61 -11.14
C PRO A 28 -4.14 -3.04 -11.84
N ASP A 29 -4.67 -1.96 -11.29
CA ASP A 29 -5.77 -1.18 -11.84
C ASP A 29 -5.28 -0.21 -12.93
N CYS A 30 -3.99 0.18 -12.93
CA CYS A 30 -3.40 0.87 -14.08
C CYS A 30 -3.07 -0.12 -15.21
N PRO A 31 -3.22 0.28 -16.49
CA PRO A 31 -2.86 -0.57 -17.65
C PRO A 31 -1.37 -0.93 -17.72
N LEU A 32 -0.52 -0.15 -17.05
CA LEU A 32 0.92 -0.38 -16.92
C LEU A 32 1.31 -0.88 -15.52
N GLY A 33 0.35 -1.01 -14.60
CA GLY A 33 0.60 -1.35 -13.19
C GLY A 33 1.39 -0.30 -12.41
N ASP A 34 1.42 0.97 -12.86
CA ASP A 34 2.13 2.06 -12.16
C ASP A 34 1.61 2.31 -10.74
N ASP A 35 0.31 2.08 -10.51
CA ASP A 35 -0.36 2.11 -9.21
C ASP A 35 0.15 1.07 -8.23
N GLU A 36 0.80 0.01 -8.72
CA GLU A 36 1.36 -1.09 -7.92
C GLU A 36 2.91 -1.11 -7.94
N GLN A 37 3.56 -0.25 -8.73
CA GLN A 37 5.02 -0.31 -8.96
C GLN A 37 5.86 0.54 -8.00
N ASP A 38 5.31 1.63 -7.45
CA ASP A 38 5.99 2.46 -6.44
C ASP A 38 5.26 2.43 -5.08
N CYS A 39 4.79 1.23 -4.70
CA CYS A 39 4.20 0.95 -3.38
C CYS A 39 5.21 0.89 -2.24
N ARG A 40 6.20 1.78 -2.27
CA ARG A 40 7.03 2.08 -1.08
C ARG A 40 6.22 2.76 0.01
N ASP A 41 5.03 3.25 -0.34
CA ASP A 41 4.08 3.96 0.52
C ASP A 41 2.80 3.10 0.67
N CYS A 42 2.93 1.99 1.38
CA CYS A 42 2.15 1.88 2.61
C CYS A 42 0.60 1.92 2.53
N HIS A 43 0.01 1.22 1.55
CA HIS A 43 -1.45 1.18 1.40
C HIS A 43 -2.07 -0.22 1.34
N VAL A 44 -1.25 -1.28 1.29
CA VAL A 44 -1.74 -2.67 1.21
C VAL A 44 -2.06 -3.20 2.62
N LYS A 45 -3.28 -2.98 3.11
CA LYS A 45 -3.75 -3.69 4.31
C LYS A 45 -4.06 -5.15 3.96
N PRO A 46 -3.49 -6.15 4.66
CA PRO A 46 -3.81 -7.53 4.37
C PRO A 46 -5.26 -7.85 4.71
N LYS A 47 -5.94 -8.55 3.78
CA LYS A 47 -7.37 -8.89 3.85
C LYS A 47 -7.77 -9.77 5.06
N ASN A 48 -6.81 -10.23 5.87
CA ASN A 48 -7.02 -11.03 7.08
C ASN A 48 -6.31 -10.41 8.30
N ALA A 49 -6.99 -9.49 8.98
CA ALA A 49 -6.52 -8.86 10.22
C ALA A 49 -6.37 -9.83 11.41
N SER A 50 -6.89 -11.05 11.29
CA SER A 50 -6.87 -12.08 12.35
C SER A 50 -5.55 -12.85 12.46
N LEU A 51 -4.64 -12.67 11.51
CA LEU A 51 -3.32 -13.29 11.52
C LEU A 51 -2.28 -12.30 12.12
N GLN A 52 -1.23 -12.82 12.73
CA GLN A 52 -0.15 -12.00 13.31
C GLN A 52 1.10 -12.07 12.43
N PHE A 53 1.72 -10.93 12.16
CA PHE A 53 3.02 -10.80 11.52
C PHE A 53 4.11 -10.78 12.56
N ARG A 54 5.18 -11.57 12.36
CA ARG A 54 6.33 -11.56 13.25
C ARG A 54 7.44 -10.72 12.66
N CYS A 55 7.82 -9.69 13.38
CA CYS A 55 8.95 -8.80 13.12
C CYS A 55 10.25 -9.55 12.84
N ALA A 56 11.00 -9.08 11.83
CA ALA A 56 12.20 -9.76 11.38
C ALA A 56 13.34 -9.66 12.40
N MET A 57 13.54 -8.47 12.99
CA MET A 57 14.64 -8.20 13.92
C MET A 57 14.18 -8.20 15.37
N SER A 58 13.07 -7.52 15.67
CA SER A 58 12.52 -7.40 17.01
C SER A 58 11.88 -8.72 17.51
N GLY A 59 11.48 -9.61 16.60
CA GLY A 59 10.78 -10.87 16.94
C GLY A 59 9.39 -10.68 17.55
N ARG A 60 8.94 -9.42 17.65
CA ARG A 60 7.62 -9.00 18.11
C ARG A 60 6.53 -9.46 17.13
N CYS A 61 5.36 -9.83 17.65
CA CYS A 61 4.21 -10.13 16.83
C CYS A 61 3.26 -8.93 16.80
N ILE A 62 2.95 -8.44 15.61
CA ILE A 62 1.96 -7.38 15.37
C ILE A 62 0.79 -7.97 14.58
N SER A 63 -0.36 -7.30 14.56
CA SER A 63 -1.48 -7.75 13.73
C SER A 63 -1.12 -7.60 12.25
N LEU A 64 -1.61 -8.48 11.37
CA LEU A 64 -1.36 -8.28 9.93
C LEU A 64 -1.98 -6.97 9.44
N SER A 65 -3.06 -6.49 10.03
CA SER A 65 -3.61 -5.15 9.75
C SER A 65 -2.65 -3.98 10.05
N LYS A 66 -1.55 -4.27 10.75
CA LYS A 66 -0.45 -3.36 11.12
C LYS A 66 0.78 -3.51 10.24
N VAL A 67 0.70 -4.37 9.22
CA VAL A 67 1.73 -4.51 8.20
C VAL A 67 1.35 -3.59 7.06
N CYS A 68 2.31 -2.79 6.61
CA CYS A 68 2.17 -1.75 5.62
C CYS A 68 1.06 -0.77 6.00
N ASP A 69 1.01 -0.35 7.28
CA ASP A 69 -0.01 0.55 7.83
C ASP A 69 0.51 1.97 8.17
N CYS A 70 1.75 2.24 7.83
CA CYS A 70 2.49 3.51 7.86
C CYS A 70 3.04 3.82 9.22
N TYR A 71 3.07 2.79 10.03
CA TYR A 71 3.55 2.86 11.37
C TYR A 71 4.54 1.73 11.58
N ASP A 72 5.73 2.10 12.03
CA ASP A 72 6.71 1.15 12.52
C ASP A 72 6.21 0.57 13.86
N ASP A 73 5.28 -0.38 13.78
CA ASP A 73 4.77 -1.16 14.90
C ASP A 73 5.80 -2.20 15.36
N CYS A 74 6.69 -2.57 14.43
CA CYS A 74 7.76 -3.50 14.63
C CYS A 74 8.96 -2.91 15.41
N GLY A 75 9.20 -1.60 15.29
CA GLY A 75 10.34 -0.90 15.87
C GLY A 75 11.62 -0.97 15.02
N ASP A 76 11.54 -1.63 13.88
CA ASP A 76 12.66 -1.95 12.99
C ASP A 76 12.31 -1.76 11.49
N GLY A 77 11.09 -1.32 11.20
CA GLY A 77 10.54 -1.02 9.88
C GLY A 77 10.22 -2.26 9.05
N SER A 78 10.36 -3.47 9.59
CA SER A 78 10.10 -4.70 8.82
C SER A 78 8.64 -4.91 8.44
N ASP A 79 7.74 -4.27 9.16
CA ASP A 79 6.32 -4.20 8.85
C ASP A 79 5.98 -3.15 7.81
N GLU A 80 6.89 -2.23 7.52
CA GLU A 80 6.71 -1.07 6.64
C GLU A 80 7.63 -1.11 5.41
N MET A 81 8.29 -2.24 5.15
CA MET A 81 9.25 -2.44 4.04
C MET A 81 8.88 -3.58 3.08
#